data_AF-A0A919WAW0-F1
#
_entry.id   AF-A0A919WAW0-F1
#
_cell.length_a   1.000
_cell.length_b   1.000
_cell.length_c   1.000
_cell.angle_alpha   90.00
_cell.angle_beta   90.00
_cell.angle_gamma   90.00
#
_symmetry.space_group_name_H-M   'P 1'
#
loop_
_entity.id
_entity.type
_entity.pdbx_description
1 polymer ?
#
loop_
_entity_poly.entity_id
_entity_poly.type
_entity_poly.pdbx_seq_one_letter_code
_entity_poly.pdbx_strand_id
1 'polypeptide(L)'
;MSDQFSVITQDLAAHSRTVGAIGDGVKEAGDAGHSVRAGGDAYGKICSFLPPLLGVLQDTLIQGITDSADDLRDTAEKLRATAEHYDTTDLNSADAITRSGRRP
;
A
#
# COMPACT_ATOMS: atom_id res chain seq x y z
N MET A 1 8.08 -21.13 21.98
CA MET A 1 8.65 -20.56 20.74
C MET A 1 7.56 -20.26 19.72
N SER A 2 6.56 -21.14 19.52
CA SER A 2 5.42 -20.91 18.59
C SER A 2 4.62 -19.63 18.88
N ASP A 3 4.40 -19.29 20.16
CA ASP A 3 3.70 -18.04 20.54
C ASP A 3 4.40 -16.79 20.00
N GLN A 4 5.74 -16.77 19.95
CA GLN A 4 6.49 -15.62 19.43
C GLN A 4 6.32 -15.48 17.91
N PHE A 5 6.26 -16.60 17.18
CA PHE A 5 5.99 -16.58 15.74
C PHE A 5 4.56 -16.11 15.45
N SER A 6 3.57 -16.58 16.20
CA SER A 6 2.18 -16.14 16.04
C SER A 6 2.00 -14.64 16.29
N VAL A 7 2.71 -14.06 17.28
CA VAL A 7 2.70 -12.61 17.50
C VAL A 7 3.29 -11.86 16.30
N ILE A 8 4.43 -12.32 15.76
CA ILE A 8 5.07 -11.69 14.60
C ILE A 8 4.17 -11.73 13.35
N THR A 9 3.47 -12.84 13.09
CA THR A 9 2.56 -12.93 11.94
C THR A 9 1.34 -12.03 12.10
N GLN A 10 0.81 -11.91 13.32
CA GLN A 10 -0.25 -10.94 13.63
C GLN A 10 0.20 -9.50 13.44
N ASP A 11 1.43 -9.16 13.86
CA ASP A 11 2.01 -7.82 13.69
C ASP A 11 2.21 -7.48 12.19
N LEU A 12 2.69 -8.45 11.39
CA LEU A 12 2.81 -8.28 9.94
C LEU A 12 1.44 -8.07 9.27
N ALA A 13 0.42 -8.84 9.69
CA ALA A 13 -0.94 -8.68 9.20
C ALA A 13 -1.57 -7.36 9.65
N ALA A 14 -1.21 -6.84 10.83
CA ALA A 14 -1.62 -5.52 11.28
C ALA A 14 -0.93 -4.42 10.47
N HIS A 15 0.37 -4.55 10.23
CA HIS A 15 1.12 -3.59 9.45
C HIS A 15 0.64 -3.53 8.00
N SER A 16 0.33 -4.66 7.36
CA SER A 16 -0.23 -4.67 6.01
C SER A 16 -1.53 -3.87 5.91
N ARG A 17 -2.43 -3.99 6.90
CA ARG A 17 -3.66 -3.17 6.97
C ARG A 17 -3.35 -1.69 7.09
N THR A 18 -2.39 -1.32 7.94
CA THR A 18 -1.98 0.09 8.11
C THR A 18 -1.40 0.65 6.81
N VAL A 19 -0.49 -0.07 6.16
CA VAL A 19 0.11 0.35 4.88
C VAL A 19 -0.95 0.45 3.79
N GLY A 20 -1.87 -0.51 3.72
CA GLY A 20 -2.98 -0.47 2.77
C GLY A 20 -3.88 0.75 2.97
N ALA A 21 -4.23 1.06 4.22
CA ALA A 21 -5.04 2.24 4.54
C ALA A 21 -4.32 3.56 4.18
N ILE A 22 -3.00 3.63 4.35
CA ILE A 22 -2.21 4.77 3.88
C ILE A 22 -2.25 4.85 2.35
N GLY A 23 -2.06 3.72 1.65
CA GLY A 23 -2.17 3.65 0.19
C GLY A 23 -3.52 4.14 -0.33
N ASP A 24 -4.62 3.75 0.31
CA ASP A 24 -5.97 4.23 -0.03
C ASP A 24 -6.09 5.76 0.12
N GLY A 25 -5.52 6.33 1.19
CA GLY A 25 -5.50 7.79 1.39
C GLY A 25 -4.62 8.54 0.37
N VAL A 26 -3.49 7.96 -0.03
CA VAL A 26 -2.64 8.53 -1.10
C VAL A 26 -3.38 8.48 -2.44
N LYS A 27 -4.09 7.40 -2.73
CA LYS A 27 -4.93 7.29 -3.92
C LYS A 27 -6.01 8.37 -3.94
N GLU A 28 -6.71 8.56 -2.82
CA GLU A 28 -7.73 9.61 -2.69
C GLU A 28 -7.14 11.01 -2.94
N ALA A 29 -5.90 11.27 -2.49
CA ALA A 29 -5.20 12.51 -2.80
C ALA A 29 -4.90 12.68 -4.30
N GLY A 30 -4.54 11.60 -5.00
CA GLY A 30 -4.35 11.59 -6.45
C GLY A 30 -5.64 11.89 -7.21
N ASP A 31 -6.73 11.21 -6.83
CA ASP A 31 -8.07 11.42 -7.38
C ASP A 31 -8.56 12.87 -7.15
N ALA A 32 -8.33 13.41 -5.94
CA ALA A 32 -8.60 14.80 -5.63
C ALA A 32 -7.78 15.76 -6.52
N GLY A 33 -6.51 15.45 -6.79
CA GLY A 33 -5.65 16.21 -7.69
C GLY A 33 -6.20 16.33 -9.11
N HIS A 34 -6.87 15.29 -9.62
CA HIS A 34 -7.58 15.35 -10.89
C HIS A 34 -8.80 16.29 -10.86
N SER A 35 -9.49 16.37 -9.73
CA SER A 35 -10.68 17.21 -9.57
C SER A 35 -10.37 18.69 -9.33
N VAL A 36 -9.24 18.99 -8.68
CA VAL A 36 -8.83 20.36 -8.33
C VAL A 36 -7.90 20.90 -9.41
N ARG A 37 -8.49 21.30 -10.55
CA ARG A 37 -7.77 22.01 -11.61
C ARG A 37 -8.29 23.44 -11.76
N ALA A 38 -7.39 24.40 -11.58
CA ALA A 38 -7.69 25.78 -11.87
C ALA A 38 -7.89 25.97 -13.38
N GLY A 39 -9.03 26.52 -13.78
CA GLY A 39 -9.28 26.89 -15.18
C GLY A 39 -8.28 27.93 -15.67
N GLY A 40 -8.03 28.00 -16.98
CA GLY A 40 -7.06 28.93 -17.56
C GLY A 40 -7.31 30.40 -17.18
N ASP A 41 -8.57 30.77 -16.97
CA ASP A 41 -8.98 32.12 -16.59
C ASP A 41 -8.68 32.46 -15.12
N ALA A 42 -8.40 31.47 -14.27
CA ALA A 42 -8.13 31.66 -12.84
C ALA A 42 -6.85 32.48 -12.57
N TYR A 43 -5.93 32.52 -13.53
CA TYR A 43 -4.65 33.22 -13.43
C TYR A 43 -4.71 34.65 -14.00
N GLY A 44 -5.82 35.03 -14.65
CA GLY A 44 -5.98 36.32 -15.31
C GLY A 44 -5.17 36.46 -16.60
N LYS A 45 -5.44 37.54 -17.35
CA LYS A 45 -4.93 37.73 -18.72
C LYS A 45 -3.41 37.89 -18.84
N ILE A 46 -2.76 38.47 -17.82
CA ILE A 46 -1.30 38.69 -17.82
C ILE A 46 -0.55 37.35 -17.73
N CYS A 47 -1.15 36.38 -17.03
CA CYS A 47 -0.54 35.10 -16.71
C CYS A 47 -1.03 33.96 -17.62
N SER A 48 -1.60 34.25 -18.79
CA SER A 48 -2.23 33.24 -19.66
C SER A 48 -1.27 32.16 -20.18
N PHE A 49 0.05 32.37 -20.06
CA PHE A 49 1.09 31.41 -20.43
C PHE A 49 1.36 30.35 -19.33
N LEU A 50 0.96 30.60 -18.09
CA LEU A 50 1.22 29.72 -16.94
C LEU A 50 0.37 28.43 -16.93
N PRO A 51 -0.95 28.45 -17.23
CA PRO A 51 -1.79 27.26 -17.09
C PRO A 51 -1.29 26.04 -17.86
N PRO A 52 -0.81 26.14 -19.12
CA PRO A 52 -0.24 24.98 -19.81
C PRO A 52 1.00 24.39 -19.12
N LEU A 53 1.90 25.23 -18.60
CA LEU A 53 3.11 24.78 -17.89
C LEU A 53 2.75 24.11 -16.55
N LEU A 54 1.82 24.71 -15.81
CA LEU A 54 1.34 24.16 -14.55
C LEU A 54 0.54 22.87 -14.76
N GLY A 55 -0.17 22.73 -15.89
CA GLY A 55 -0.88 21.51 -16.26
C GLY A 55 0.06 20.31 -16.38
N VAL A 56 1.18 20.48 -17.10
CA VAL A 56 2.20 19.42 -17.24
C VAL A 56 2.82 19.04 -15.89
N LEU A 57 3.12 20.04 -15.06
CA LEU A 57 3.63 19.79 -13.71
C LEU A 57 2.60 19.04 -12.86
N GLN A 58 1.34 19.46 -12.91
CA GLN A 58 0.24 18.84 -12.17
C GLN A 58 0.00 17.40 -12.63
N ASP A 59 0.06 17.12 -13.92
CA ASP A 59 -0.03 15.75 -14.46
C ASP A 59 1.09 14.86 -13.90
N THR A 60 2.32 15.36 -13.88
CA THR A 60 3.49 14.64 -13.35
C THR A 60 3.33 14.35 -11.86
N LEU A 61 2.86 15.33 -11.09
CA LEU A 61 2.65 15.18 -9.65
C LEU A 61 1.54 14.17 -9.34
N ILE A 62 0.41 14.23 -10.05
CA ILE A 62 -0.70 13.30 -9.85
C ILE A 62 -0.28 11.88 -10.22
N GLN A 63 0.49 11.70 -11.30
CA GLN A 63 1.03 10.40 -11.67
C GLN A 63 1.93 9.85 -10.56
N GLY A 64 2.87 10.64 -10.04
CA GLY A 64 3.74 10.18 -8.95
C GLY A 64 2.99 9.82 -7.66
N ILE A 65 1.91 10.53 -7.35
CA ILE A 65 1.02 10.20 -6.22
C ILE A 65 0.31 8.85 -6.48
N THR A 66 -0.20 8.65 -7.69
CA THR A 66 -0.87 7.41 -8.10
C THR A 66 0.09 6.22 -8.03
N ASP A 67 1.28 6.35 -8.59
CA ASP A 67 2.33 5.32 -8.55
C ASP A 67 2.70 4.98 -7.09
N SER A 68 2.81 6.00 -6.23
CA SER A 68 3.10 5.79 -4.81
C SER A 68 1.96 5.04 -4.08
N ALA A 69 0.70 5.30 -4.44
CA ALA A 69 -0.43 4.58 -3.88
C ALA A 69 -0.43 3.10 -4.29
N ASP A 70 -0.10 2.82 -5.55
CA ASP A 70 0.04 1.46 -6.07
C ASP A 70 1.19 0.72 -5.37
N ASP A 71 2.37 1.35 -5.22
CA ASP A 71 3.52 0.77 -4.51
C ASP A 71 3.21 0.44 -3.04
N LEU A 72 2.45 1.31 -2.36
CA LEU A 72 2.00 1.07 -0.99
C LEU A 72 1.06 -0.12 -0.92
N ARG A 73 0.11 -0.21 -1.85
CA ARG A 73 -0.83 -1.34 -1.93
C ARG A 73 -0.09 -2.66 -2.21
N ASP A 74 0.84 -2.64 -3.15
CA ASP A 74 1.75 -3.74 -3.46
C ASP A 74 2.53 -4.20 -2.20
N THR A 75 3.03 -3.24 -1.42
CA THR A 75 3.75 -3.52 -0.18
C THR A 75 2.84 -4.14 0.87
N ALA A 76 1.61 -3.64 1.02
CA ALA A 76 0.61 -4.23 1.90
C ALA A 76 0.28 -5.69 1.52
N GLU A 77 0.12 -5.97 0.23
CA GLU A 77 -0.12 -7.32 -0.28
C GLU A 77 1.06 -8.25 0.01
N LYS A 78 2.30 -7.80 -0.22
CA LYS A 78 3.53 -8.56 0.09
C LYS A 78 3.67 -8.86 1.58
N LEU A 79 3.36 -7.90 2.45
CA LEU A 79 3.35 -8.09 3.91
C LEU A 79 2.32 -9.14 4.33
N ARG A 80 1.11 -9.06 3.76
CA ARG A 80 0.04 -10.04 4.04
C ARG A 80 0.43 -11.44 3.59
N ALA A 81 0.93 -11.58 2.36
CA ALA A 81 1.39 -12.87 1.83
C ALA A 81 2.52 -13.46 2.68
N THR A 82 3.41 -12.61 3.19
CA THR A 82 4.49 -13.03 4.10
C THR A 82 3.94 -13.60 5.41
N ALA A 83 2.96 -12.93 6.04
CA ALA A 83 2.31 -13.42 7.25
C ALA A 83 1.62 -14.78 7.02
N GLU A 84 0.87 -14.92 5.91
CA GLU A 84 0.17 -16.16 5.54
C GLU A 84 1.16 -17.32 5.28
N HIS A 85 2.31 -17.03 4.68
CA HIS A 85 3.36 -18.01 4.44
C HIS A 85 4.01 -18.51 5.76
N TYR A 86 4.24 -17.61 6.72
CA TYR A 86 4.74 -17.99 8.04
C TYR A 86 3.73 -18.88 8.79
N ASP A 87 2.46 -18.48 8.86
CA ASP A 87 1.41 -19.26 9.53
C ASP A 87 1.28 -20.66 8.91
N THR A 88 1.29 -20.75 7.58
CA THR A 88 1.22 -22.05 6.88
C THR A 88 2.44 -22.93 7.19
N THR A 89 3.63 -22.34 7.24
CA THR A 89 4.87 -23.07 7.56
C THR A 89 4.87 -23.58 9.00
N ASP A 90 4.38 -22.77 9.96
CA ASP A 90 4.29 -23.16 11.37
C ASP A 90 3.27 -24.30 11.57
N LEU A 91 2.08 -24.19 10.96
CA LEU A 91 1.06 -25.24 11.00
C LEU A 91 1.58 -26.57 10.43
N ASN A 92 2.24 -26.53 9.27
CA ASN A 92 2.82 -27.72 8.66
C ASN A 92 3.91 -28.36 9.55
N SER A 93 4.71 -27.53 10.22
CA SER A 93 5.76 -27.99 11.14
C SER A 93 5.16 -28.62 12.40
N ALA A 94 4.14 -28.00 12.99
CA ALA A 94 3.42 -28.52 14.15
C ALA A 94 2.75 -29.88 13.85
N ASP A 95 2.15 -30.03 12.67
CA ASP A 95 1.56 -31.28 12.21
C ASP A 95 2.61 -32.39 12.03
N ALA A 96 3.76 -32.06 11.45
CA ALA A 96 4.86 -33.01 11.27
C ALA A 96 5.41 -33.50 12.62
N ILE A 97 5.60 -32.59 13.58
CA ILE A 97 6.06 -32.94 14.94
C ILE A 97 5.04 -33.82 15.65
N THR A 98 3.75 -33.44 15.62
CA THR A 98 2.66 -34.21 16.23
C THR A 98 2.59 -35.62 15.65
N ARG A 99 2.76 -35.76 14.33
CA ARG A 99 2.79 -37.06 13.65
C ARG A 99 4.00 -37.90 14.04
N SER A 100 5.18 -37.28 14.19
CA SER A 100 6.39 -37.97 14.61
C SER A 100 6.30 -38.45 16.07
N GLY A 101 5.74 -37.65 16.97
CA GLY A 101 5.56 -38.01 18.38
C GLY A 101 4.47 -39.06 18.63
N ARG A 102 3.63 -39.35 17.62
CA ARG A 102 2.56 -40.38 17.67
C ARG A 102 2.99 -41.74 17.13
N ARG A 103 4.26 -41.92 16.72
CA ARG A 103 4.80 -43.23 16.32
C ARG A 103 5.25 -43.99 17.59
N PRO A 104 4.72 -45.20 17.88
CA PRO A 104 5.09 -45.99 19.05
C PRO A 104 6.51 -46.54 18.96
#